data_AF-A0A835Z7I5-F1
#
_entry.id   AF-A0A835Z7I5-F1
#
_cell.length_a   1.000
_cell.length_b   1.000
_cell.length_c   1.000
_cell.angle_alpha   90.00
_cell.angle_beta   90.00
_cell.angle_gamma   90.00
#
_symmetry.space_group_name_H-M   'P 1'
#
loop_
_entity.id
_entity.type
_entity.pdbx_description
1 polymer ?
#
loop_
_entity_poly.entity_id
_entity_poly.type
_entity_poly.pdbx_seq_one_letter_code
_entity_poly.pdbx_strand_id
1 'polypeptide(L)'
;MTCLPPLPHTLRELDMSGTFMEPPPGPLPPHLTSLSMSNGSDLALGELPFTLEKLHMSAAYNEPLGPLPASLVEITTSDRSEDGAEFDQSFGELPRGLQVLDLLEFHAFNHDLGALPAHLVMLTLGCQFNQHLGVLPDTLEVLVFYDGDDDSIFDQPLGPLPQSLRKLHLSSAFNQALGLLPPRLEYLECVEYNHSLAPLPLTLQHLLIWNAAYNHDLGALPPSLVELRIHPAEPGEQGAYTHRLQPIHPALKAVAISRDYAYLDDLAGVELAHNGMWR
;
A
#
# COMPACT_ATOMS: atom_id res chain seq x y z
N MET A 1 31.94 14.19 -12.76
CA MET A 1 30.61 14.66 -12.34
C MET A 1 30.53 16.16 -12.53
N THR A 2 29.40 16.67 -13.01
CA THR A 2 29.14 18.11 -13.11
C THR A 2 28.30 18.51 -11.91
N CYS A 3 28.85 19.31 -10.99
CA CYS A 3 28.10 19.90 -9.89
C CYS A 3 27.01 20.84 -10.44
N LEU A 4 25.83 20.83 -9.83
CA LEU A 4 24.80 21.85 -10.08
C LEU A 4 25.33 23.25 -9.73
N PRO A 5 25.02 24.29 -10.51
CA PRO A 5 25.31 25.67 -10.11
C PRO A 5 24.52 26.04 -8.84
N PRO A 6 24.90 27.11 -8.13
CA PRO A 6 24.17 27.58 -6.95
C PRO A 6 22.69 27.77 -7.28
N LEU A 7 21.82 27.14 -6.47
CA LEU A 7 20.39 27.20 -6.69
C LEU A 7 19.86 28.61 -6.38
N PRO A 8 18.92 29.15 -7.19
CA PRO A 8 18.33 30.45 -6.91
C PRO A 8 17.52 30.40 -5.61
N HIS A 9 17.63 31.44 -4.78
CA HIS A 9 16.88 31.54 -3.51
C HIS A 9 15.35 31.48 -3.67
N THR A 10 14.84 31.80 -4.87
CA THR A 10 13.40 31.78 -5.19
C THR A 10 12.90 30.42 -5.69
N LEU A 11 13.76 29.41 -5.77
CA LEU A 11 13.39 28.08 -6.27
C LEU A 11 12.31 27.46 -5.37
N ARG A 12 11.29 26.89 -6.02
CA ARG A 12 10.15 26.22 -5.35
C ARG A 12 10.18 24.71 -5.53
N GLU A 13 10.65 24.26 -6.68
CA GLU A 13 10.67 22.86 -7.06
C GLU A 13 12.09 22.52 -7.49
N LEU A 14 12.61 21.43 -6.94
CA LEU A 14 13.92 20.89 -7.29
C LEU A 14 13.75 19.40 -7.55
N ASP A 15 13.97 19.01 -8.79
CA ASP A 15 13.99 17.62 -9.20
C ASP A 15 15.41 17.23 -9.57
N MET A 16 15.99 16.33 -8.77
CA MET A 16 17.30 15.73 -9.00
C MET A 16 17.17 14.24 -9.33
N SER A 17 15.95 13.72 -9.46
CA SER A 17 15.70 12.33 -9.81
C SER A 17 16.26 12.00 -11.20
N GLY A 18 16.89 10.83 -11.36
CA GLY A 18 17.46 10.37 -12.61
C GLY A 18 18.75 11.09 -13.06
N THR A 19 19.32 11.96 -12.22
CA THR A 19 20.59 12.63 -12.53
C THR A 19 21.71 12.09 -11.64
N PHE A 20 22.78 11.55 -12.25
CA PHE A 20 24.05 11.25 -11.55
C PHE A 20 24.82 12.54 -11.20
N MET A 21 24.11 13.60 -10.81
CA MET A 21 24.67 14.92 -10.54
C MET A 21 25.00 15.00 -9.06
N GLU A 22 26.17 15.55 -8.75
CA GLU A 22 26.49 15.94 -7.38
C GLU A 22 25.54 17.07 -6.94
N PRO A 23 25.12 17.08 -5.65
CA PRO A 23 24.25 18.12 -5.12
C PRO A 23 24.88 19.50 -5.31
N PRO A 24 24.06 20.56 -5.44
CA PRO A 24 24.59 21.91 -5.51
C PRO A 24 25.35 22.23 -4.20
N PRO A 25 26.52 22.87 -4.27
CA PRO A 25 27.27 23.24 -3.08
C PRO A 25 26.48 24.27 -2.26
N GLY A 26 26.01 23.89 -1.08
CA GLY A 26 25.32 24.78 -0.14
C GLY A 26 23.97 24.24 0.37
N PRO A 27 23.29 24.98 1.26
CA PRO A 27 21.98 24.58 1.77
C PRO A 27 20.91 24.63 0.67
N LEU A 28 19.87 23.82 0.82
CA LEU A 28 18.69 23.87 -0.04
C LEU A 28 18.03 25.27 0.01
N PRO A 29 17.41 25.74 -1.09
CA PRO A 29 16.70 27.01 -1.10
C PRO A 29 15.62 27.08 -0.02
N PRO A 30 15.52 28.19 0.73
CA PRO A 30 14.62 28.29 1.90
C PRO A 30 13.13 28.33 1.55
N HIS A 31 12.79 28.52 0.27
CA HIS A 31 11.42 28.60 -0.24
C HIS A 31 10.97 27.35 -1.00
N LEU A 32 11.79 26.29 -0.97
CA LEU A 32 11.53 25.04 -1.67
C LEU A 32 10.32 24.33 -1.06
N THR A 33 9.33 24.05 -1.90
CA THR A 33 8.07 23.36 -1.54
C THR A 33 8.03 21.92 -2.04
N SER A 34 8.79 21.58 -3.09
CA SER A 34 8.88 20.22 -3.63
C SER A 34 10.33 19.84 -3.88
N LEU A 35 10.70 18.63 -3.44
CA LEU A 35 12.04 18.07 -3.60
C LEU A 35 11.94 16.62 -4.06
N SER A 36 12.53 16.30 -5.21
CA SER A 36 12.68 14.94 -5.72
C SER A 36 14.15 14.55 -5.79
N MET A 37 14.49 13.38 -5.26
CA MET A 37 15.89 12.95 -5.08
C MET A 37 16.09 11.52 -5.55
N SER A 38 17.17 11.30 -6.30
CA SER A 38 17.68 9.95 -6.62
C SER A 38 19.08 9.75 -6.05
N ASN A 39 19.62 8.54 -6.19
CA ASN A 39 20.97 8.14 -5.80
C ASN A 39 22.03 9.16 -6.26
N GLY A 40 22.39 10.06 -5.35
CA GLY A 40 23.63 10.79 -5.34
C GLY A 40 24.37 10.29 -4.12
N SER A 41 25.29 9.35 -4.32
CA SER A 41 26.32 9.02 -3.34
C SER A 41 26.85 10.35 -2.76
N ASP A 42 26.73 10.55 -1.45
CA ASP A 42 27.13 11.76 -0.70
C ASP A 42 26.11 12.92 -0.61
N LEU A 43 24.80 12.70 -0.81
CA LEU A 43 23.79 13.69 -0.40
C LEU A 43 23.65 13.73 1.13
N ALA A 44 24.63 14.32 1.83
CA ALA A 44 24.40 14.88 3.14
C ALA A 44 23.56 16.15 2.98
N LEU A 45 22.25 15.96 2.75
CA LEU A 45 21.30 17.05 2.88
C LEU A 45 21.52 17.62 4.28
N GLY A 46 21.76 18.92 4.35
CA GLY A 46 21.57 19.61 5.61
C GLY A 46 20.11 19.50 6.06
N GLU A 47 19.67 20.41 6.90
CA GLU A 47 18.27 20.45 7.30
C GLU A 47 17.35 20.69 6.08
N LEU A 48 16.32 19.85 5.94
CA LEU A 48 15.26 20.06 4.96
C LEU A 48 14.59 21.43 5.20
N PRO A 49 14.28 22.20 4.15
CA PRO A 49 13.63 23.50 4.31
C PRO A 49 12.30 23.39 5.05
N PHE A 50 12.05 24.29 5.99
CA PHE A 50 10.78 24.33 6.74
C PHE A 50 9.56 24.65 5.86
N THR A 51 9.76 25.02 4.59
CA THR A 51 8.69 25.26 3.61
C THR A 51 8.38 24.04 2.75
N LEU A 52 9.10 22.93 2.93
CA LEU A 52 8.96 21.74 2.09
C LEU A 52 7.63 21.03 2.39
N GLU A 53 6.79 20.92 1.37
CA GLU A 53 5.47 20.29 1.43
C GLU A 53 5.50 18.87 0.84
N LYS A 54 6.36 18.64 -0.16
CA LYS A 54 6.45 17.37 -0.89
C LYS A 54 7.89 16.88 -0.94
N LEU A 55 8.08 15.63 -0.55
CA LEU A 55 9.35 14.92 -0.62
C LEU A 55 9.16 13.64 -1.44
N HIS A 56 9.94 13.51 -2.50
CA HIS A 56 9.97 12.33 -3.34
C HIS A 56 11.37 11.72 -3.34
N MET A 57 11.46 10.42 -3.09
CA MET A 57 12.74 9.73 -2.90
C MET A 57 12.79 8.42 -3.72
N SER A 58 13.85 8.25 -4.50
CA SER A 58 14.17 6.94 -5.06
C SER A 58 14.53 5.94 -3.96
N ALA A 59 14.21 4.66 -4.14
CA ALA A 59 14.60 3.58 -3.23
C ALA A 59 16.12 3.53 -2.98
N ALA A 60 16.93 3.98 -3.93
CA ALA A 60 18.39 3.95 -3.83
C ALA A 60 19.00 5.05 -2.92
N TYR A 61 18.20 6.02 -2.46
CA TYR A 61 18.66 6.99 -1.46
C TYR A 61 18.73 6.30 -0.09
N ASN A 62 19.87 6.31 0.62
CA ASN A 62 19.99 5.67 1.95
C ASN A 62 20.69 6.55 2.99
N GLU A 63 20.63 7.87 2.82
CA GLU A 63 21.19 8.81 3.79
C GLU A 63 20.11 9.25 4.80
N PRO A 64 20.49 9.55 6.06
CA PRO A 64 19.53 9.99 7.06
C PRO A 64 18.95 11.37 6.69
N LEU A 65 17.62 11.50 6.76
CA LEU A 65 16.90 12.74 6.41
C LEU A 65 16.95 13.83 7.49
N GLY A 66 17.38 13.49 8.71
CA GLY A 66 17.20 14.35 9.87
C GLY A 66 15.71 14.54 10.24
N PRO A 67 15.37 15.56 11.05
CA PRO A 67 13.98 15.80 11.42
C PRO A 67 13.17 16.31 10.20
N LEU A 68 12.05 15.66 9.95
CA LEU A 68 11.13 16.06 8.87
C LEU A 68 10.44 17.40 9.20
N PRO A 69 10.30 18.32 8.23
CA PRO A 69 9.69 19.62 8.46
C PRO A 69 8.19 19.49 8.71
N ALA A 70 7.64 20.31 9.62
CA ALA A 70 6.22 20.24 10.00
C ALA A 70 5.24 20.61 8.87
N SER A 71 5.73 21.24 7.80
CA SER A 71 4.98 21.61 6.59
C SER A 71 4.79 20.45 5.62
N LEU A 72 5.48 19.33 5.82
CA LEU A 72 5.42 18.19 4.92
C LEU A 72 4.00 17.59 4.90
N VAL A 73 3.45 17.48 3.71
CA VAL A 73 2.13 16.92 3.42
C VAL A 73 2.25 15.56 2.75
N GLU A 74 3.32 15.34 1.98
CA GLU A 74 3.46 14.18 1.11
C GLU A 74 4.90 13.66 1.12
N ILE A 75 5.06 12.38 1.44
CA ILE A 75 6.27 11.59 1.20
C ILE A 75 5.92 10.49 0.22
N THR A 76 6.64 10.41 -0.89
CA THR A 76 6.47 9.36 -1.89
C THR A 76 7.80 8.76 -2.29
N THR A 77 7.74 7.52 -2.76
CA THR A 77 8.91 6.76 -3.19
C THR A 77 8.76 6.31 -4.64
N SER A 78 9.88 6.13 -5.33
CA SER A 78 9.96 5.64 -6.71
C SER A 78 11.17 4.73 -6.89
N ASP A 79 11.22 4.07 -8.05
CA ASP A 79 12.39 3.39 -8.58
C ASP A 79 13.00 2.37 -7.59
N ARG A 80 12.52 1.12 -7.64
CA ARG A 80 13.16 -0.02 -6.98
C ARG A 80 14.67 -0.01 -7.20
N SER A 81 15.43 -0.23 -6.13
CA SER A 81 16.90 -0.26 -6.22
C SER A 81 17.36 -1.50 -6.99
N GLU A 82 18.08 -1.30 -8.10
CA GLU A 82 18.68 -2.40 -8.86
C GLU A 82 20.00 -2.90 -8.23
N ASP A 83 20.70 -2.03 -7.49
CA ASP A 83 22.04 -2.27 -6.96
C ASP A 83 22.03 -2.81 -5.52
N GLY A 84 20.84 -3.03 -4.94
CA GLY A 84 20.65 -3.57 -3.58
C GLY A 84 20.95 -2.60 -2.44
N ALA A 85 21.36 -1.36 -2.74
CA ALA A 85 21.39 -0.27 -1.77
C ALA A 85 20.00 0.34 -1.68
N GLU A 86 19.28 0.10 -0.59
CA GLU A 86 17.92 0.60 -0.39
C GLU A 86 17.83 1.50 0.84
N PHE A 87 16.88 2.44 0.83
CA PHE A 87 16.57 3.25 1.99
C PHE A 87 16.15 2.38 3.17
N ASP A 88 16.94 2.41 4.24
CA ASP A 88 16.65 1.72 5.50
C ASP A 88 16.95 2.63 6.70
N GLN A 89 16.60 3.92 6.57
CA GLN A 89 16.74 4.90 7.66
C GLN A 89 15.40 5.16 8.34
N SER A 90 15.41 5.38 9.65
CA SER A 90 14.20 5.79 10.38
C SER A 90 13.79 7.22 10.02
N PHE A 91 12.48 7.45 9.90
CA PHE A 91 11.90 8.78 9.73
C PHE A 91 11.82 9.61 11.03
N GLY A 92 12.06 8.99 12.19
CA GLY A 92 11.80 9.62 13.49
C GLY A 92 10.31 9.94 13.67
N GLU A 93 9.99 11.14 14.15
CA GLU A 93 8.59 11.59 14.27
C GLU A 93 8.05 12.06 12.92
N LEU A 94 6.97 11.43 12.45
CA LEU A 94 6.27 11.87 11.25
C LEU A 94 5.60 13.24 11.47
N PRO A 95 5.64 14.17 10.48
CA PRO A 95 4.99 15.47 10.58
C PRO A 95 3.49 15.36 10.81
N ARG A 96 2.96 16.17 11.75
CA ARG A 96 1.53 16.12 12.12
C ARG A 96 0.58 16.46 10.96
N GLY A 97 1.05 17.22 9.98
CA GLY A 97 0.30 17.61 8.79
C GLY A 97 0.39 16.63 7.62
N LEU A 98 1.13 15.53 7.77
CA LEU A 98 1.33 14.56 6.70
C LEU A 98 0.01 13.87 6.33
N GLN A 99 -0.29 13.85 5.04
CA GLN A 99 -1.50 13.27 4.46
C GLN A 99 -1.20 12.03 3.63
N VAL A 100 -0.02 11.96 3.01
CA VAL A 100 0.39 10.84 2.15
C VAL A 100 1.76 10.34 2.61
N LEU A 101 1.82 9.05 2.93
CA LEU A 101 3.06 8.32 3.19
C LEU A 101 3.09 7.08 2.30
N ASP A 102 3.82 7.17 1.20
CA ASP A 102 3.99 6.09 0.24
C ASP A 102 5.44 5.55 0.28
N LEU A 103 5.60 4.42 0.94
CA LEU A 103 6.88 3.71 1.12
C LEU A 103 6.94 2.40 0.33
N LEU A 104 6.14 2.28 -0.74
CA LEU A 104 6.03 1.05 -1.53
C LEU A 104 7.38 0.53 -2.02
N GLU A 105 8.21 1.44 -2.55
CA GLU A 105 9.48 1.11 -3.21
C GLU A 105 10.63 0.92 -2.21
N PHE A 106 10.40 1.12 -0.91
CA PHE A 106 11.41 0.90 0.12
C PHE A 106 11.33 -0.54 0.62
N HIS A 107 11.82 -1.47 -0.21
CA HIS A 107 11.67 -2.89 0.04
C HIS A 107 12.35 -3.31 1.35
N ALA A 108 13.52 -2.80 1.71
CA ALA A 108 14.24 -3.11 2.94
C ALA A 108 13.74 -2.39 4.21
N PHE A 109 12.87 -1.37 4.09
CA PHE A 109 12.49 -0.52 5.22
C PHE A 109 11.64 -1.28 6.25
N ASN A 110 12.16 -1.39 7.49
CA ASN A 110 11.46 -2.05 8.58
C ASN A 110 11.61 -1.31 9.92
N HIS A 111 11.48 0.02 9.90
CA HIS A 111 11.57 0.86 11.10
C HIS A 111 10.18 1.20 11.64
N ASP A 112 10.09 1.39 12.97
CA ASP A 112 8.87 1.86 13.61
C ASP A 112 8.52 3.27 13.11
N LEU A 113 7.26 3.46 12.70
CA LEU A 113 6.71 4.74 12.26
C LEU A 113 6.16 5.57 13.44
N GLY A 114 6.11 5.00 14.65
CA GLY A 114 5.54 5.62 15.82
C GLY A 114 4.04 5.88 15.65
N ALA A 115 3.57 7.00 16.21
CA ALA A 115 2.18 7.41 16.05
C ALA A 115 1.95 7.98 14.65
N LEU A 116 1.05 7.34 13.89
CA LEU A 116 0.64 7.84 12.58
C LEU A 116 -0.04 9.22 12.70
N PRO A 117 0.25 10.17 11.79
CA PRO A 117 -0.35 11.49 11.79
C PRO A 117 -1.88 11.46 11.69
N ALA A 118 -2.56 12.30 12.46
CA ALA A 118 -4.03 12.32 12.55
C ALA A 118 -4.76 12.76 11.27
N HIS A 119 -4.02 13.26 10.27
CA HIS A 119 -4.52 13.69 8.97
C HIS A 119 -4.08 12.77 7.83
N LEU A 120 -3.45 11.63 8.14
CA LEU A 120 -2.99 10.68 7.13
C LEU A 120 -4.19 10.09 6.38
N VAL A 121 -4.17 10.21 5.06
CA VAL A 121 -5.20 9.75 4.13
C VAL A 121 -4.73 8.48 3.41
N MET A 122 -3.44 8.37 3.11
CA MET A 122 -2.86 7.24 2.40
C MET A 122 -1.60 6.74 3.12
N LEU A 123 -1.57 5.42 3.35
CA LEU A 123 -0.41 4.70 3.85
C LEU A 123 -0.14 3.49 2.95
N THR A 124 1.02 3.48 2.31
CA THR A 124 1.53 2.34 1.55
C THR A 124 2.86 1.91 2.15
N LEU A 125 3.02 0.60 2.38
CA LEU A 125 4.19 0.01 3.04
C LEU A 125 4.81 -1.06 2.13
N GLY A 126 6.14 -1.04 2.02
CA GLY A 126 6.92 -2.00 1.23
C GLY A 126 6.94 -3.42 1.83
N CYS A 127 7.54 -4.37 1.10
CA CYS A 127 7.44 -5.80 1.39
C CYS A 127 8.13 -6.26 2.68
N GLN A 128 9.22 -5.62 3.14
CA GLN A 128 9.89 -6.00 4.40
C GLN A 128 9.34 -5.31 5.65
N PHE A 129 8.34 -4.43 5.53
CA PHE A 129 7.79 -3.75 6.70
C PHE A 129 7.02 -4.74 7.58
N ASN A 130 7.42 -4.91 8.84
CA ASN A 130 6.74 -5.80 9.80
C ASN A 130 6.65 -5.20 11.22
N GLN A 131 6.46 -3.88 11.30
CA GLN A 131 6.28 -3.17 12.57
C GLN A 131 4.81 -2.95 12.90
N HIS A 132 4.50 -2.84 14.20
CA HIS A 132 3.14 -2.58 14.65
C HIS A 132 2.72 -1.12 14.35
N LEU A 133 1.57 -0.92 13.70
CA LEU A 133 1.10 0.42 13.30
C LEU A 133 0.30 1.17 14.38
N GLY A 134 0.06 0.58 15.55
CA GLY A 134 -0.74 1.21 16.60
C GLY A 134 -2.19 1.49 16.16
N VAL A 135 -2.68 2.68 16.50
CA VAL A 135 -4.04 3.13 16.11
C VAL A 135 -3.96 3.81 14.75
N LEU A 136 -4.65 3.25 13.77
CA LEU A 136 -4.81 3.86 12.45
C LEU A 136 -5.66 5.14 12.56
N PRO A 137 -5.31 6.23 11.85
CA PRO A 137 -6.04 7.49 11.94
C PRO A 137 -7.41 7.39 11.28
N ASP A 138 -8.40 8.08 11.87
CA ASP A 138 -9.80 8.10 11.38
C ASP A 138 -9.98 8.76 10.00
N THR A 139 -8.93 9.37 9.46
CA THR A 139 -8.89 9.97 8.12
C THR A 139 -8.35 9.01 7.04
N LEU A 140 -7.80 7.85 7.43
CA LEU A 140 -7.13 6.96 6.49
C LEU A 140 -8.13 6.35 5.52
N GLU A 141 -7.95 6.60 4.23
CA GLU A 141 -8.78 6.09 3.15
C GLU A 141 -8.14 4.90 2.43
N VAL A 142 -6.80 4.86 2.40
CA VAL A 142 -6.02 3.83 1.69
C VAL A 142 -4.97 3.25 2.61
N LEU A 143 -5.02 1.92 2.79
CA LEU A 143 -3.98 1.14 3.47
C LEU A 143 -3.54 -0.01 2.57
N VAL A 144 -2.26 -0.03 2.22
CA VAL A 144 -1.69 -1.05 1.32
C VAL A 144 -0.40 -1.60 1.93
N PHE A 145 -0.36 -2.92 2.11
CA PHE A 145 0.87 -3.67 2.32
C PHE A 145 1.25 -4.30 0.98
N TYR A 146 2.37 -3.87 0.40
CA TYR A 146 2.79 -4.29 -0.93
C TYR A 146 3.33 -5.73 -0.91
N ASP A 147 2.96 -6.50 -1.94
CA ASP A 147 3.23 -7.94 -2.09
C ASP A 147 3.60 -8.31 -3.55
N GLY A 148 4.32 -7.42 -4.23
CA GLY A 148 4.67 -7.54 -5.65
C GLY A 148 5.63 -8.70 -5.97
N ASP A 149 6.81 -8.38 -6.53
CA ASP A 149 7.80 -9.40 -6.92
C ASP A 149 8.47 -10.09 -5.73
N ASP A 150 8.35 -9.52 -4.54
CA ASP A 150 8.91 -10.05 -3.30
C ASP A 150 7.80 -10.45 -2.34
N ASP A 151 8.02 -11.54 -1.60
CA ASP A 151 7.11 -11.97 -0.54
C ASP A 151 7.05 -10.92 0.57
N SER A 152 5.86 -10.37 0.79
CA SER A 152 5.63 -9.43 1.87
C SER A 152 5.52 -10.12 3.21
N ILE A 153 6.24 -9.64 4.22
CA ILE A 153 6.37 -10.32 5.53
C ILE A 153 5.50 -9.73 6.65
N PHE A 154 4.65 -8.75 6.35
CA PHE A 154 3.81 -8.10 7.36
C PHE A 154 2.77 -9.09 7.92
N ASP A 155 2.82 -9.36 9.23
CA ASP A 155 1.84 -10.20 9.95
C ASP A 155 1.50 -9.65 11.35
N GLN A 156 1.64 -8.33 11.54
CA GLN A 156 1.28 -7.70 12.81
C GLN A 156 -0.24 -7.53 12.92
N PRO A 157 -0.84 -7.73 14.11
CA PRO A 157 -2.27 -7.51 14.28
C PRO A 157 -2.64 -6.06 14.01
N LEU A 158 -3.68 -5.87 13.21
CA LEU A 158 -4.31 -4.56 12.99
C LEU A 158 -5.39 -4.32 14.06
N GLY A 159 -5.40 -3.11 14.62
CA GLY A 159 -6.51 -2.65 15.45
C GLY A 159 -7.81 -2.49 14.63
N PRO A 160 -8.84 -1.86 15.21
CA PRO A 160 -10.05 -1.51 14.47
C PRO A 160 -9.70 -0.68 13.21
N LEU A 161 -10.20 -1.13 12.06
CA LEU A 161 -10.01 -0.39 10.81
C LEU A 161 -10.81 0.92 10.85
N PRO A 162 -10.26 2.03 10.33
CA PRO A 162 -10.92 3.33 10.39
C PRO A 162 -12.17 3.36 9.50
N GLN A 163 -13.20 4.08 9.94
CA GLN A 163 -14.49 4.13 9.24
C GLN A 163 -14.41 4.83 7.87
N SER A 164 -13.35 5.60 7.64
CA SER A 164 -13.02 6.25 6.37
C SER A 164 -12.43 5.30 5.32
N LEU A 165 -11.94 4.12 5.71
CA LEU A 165 -11.14 3.26 4.83
C LEU A 165 -11.96 2.80 3.61
N ARG A 166 -11.41 3.04 2.42
CA ARG A 166 -12.01 2.72 1.12
C ARG A 166 -11.25 1.61 0.41
N LYS A 167 -9.92 1.55 0.56
CA LYS A 167 -9.06 0.52 -0.02
C LYS A 167 -8.20 -0.13 1.05
N LEU A 168 -8.26 -1.45 1.10
CA LEU A 168 -7.38 -2.28 1.92
C LEU A 168 -6.74 -3.37 1.05
N HIS A 169 -5.41 -3.41 1.04
CA HIS A 169 -4.63 -4.52 0.49
C HIS A 169 -3.75 -5.10 1.60
N LEU A 170 -3.93 -6.39 1.87
CA LEU A 170 -3.17 -7.17 2.85
C LEU A 170 -2.13 -8.04 2.15
N SER A 171 -0.93 -8.08 2.72
CA SER A 171 0.22 -8.87 2.27
C SER A 171 -0.02 -10.38 2.30
N SER A 172 0.81 -11.13 1.57
CA SER A 172 0.82 -12.61 1.58
C SER A 172 1.11 -13.22 2.95
N ALA A 173 1.94 -12.59 3.79
CA ALA A 173 2.18 -13.11 5.14
C ALA A 173 1.06 -12.79 6.14
N PHE A 174 0.15 -11.85 5.84
CA PHE A 174 -0.83 -11.39 6.82
C PHE A 174 -1.94 -12.42 6.99
N ASN A 175 -1.98 -13.08 8.16
CA ASN A 175 -3.02 -14.05 8.48
C ASN A 175 -3.58 -13.84 9.90
N GLN A 176 -3.71 -12.59 10.31
CA GLN A 176 -4.38 -12.20 11.54
C GLN A 176 -5.88 -11.95 11.30
N ALA A 177 -6.73 -12.31 12.27
CA ALA A 177 -8.15 -12.03 12.17
C ALA A 177 -8.41 -10.51 12.08
N LEU A 178 -9.22 -10.09 11.12
CA LEU A 178 -9.71 -8.72 11.04
C LEU A 178 -10.93 -8.57 11.93
N GLY A 179 -11.12 -7.37 12.47
CA GLY A 179 -12.40 -6.96 13.05
C GLY A 179 -13.47 -6.77 11.98
N LEU A 180 -14.52 -6.02 12.32
CA LEU A 180 -15.54 -5.64 11.34
C LEU A 180 -14.91 -4.78 10.23
N LEU A 181 -15.18 -5.16 8.97
CA LEU A 181 -14.80 -4.35 7.82
C LEU A 181 -15.55 -3.00 7.85
N PRO A 182 -14.88 -1.89 7.51
CA PRO A 182 -15.49 -0.57 7.60
C PRO A 182 -16.59 -0.38 6.55
N PRO A 183 -17.63 0.41 6.86
CA PRO A 183 -18.85 0.53 6.04
C PRO A 183 -18.64 1.31 4.74
N ARG A 184 -17.45 1.91 4.53
CA ARG A 184 -17.06 2.62 3.31
C ARG A 184 -16.05 1.85 2.47
N LEU A 185 -15.69 0.62 2.87
CA LEU A 185 -14.72 -0.17 2.13
C LEU A 185 -15.28 -0.50 0.75
N GLU A 186 -14.53 -0.15 -0.29
CA GLU A 186 -14.87 -0.35 -1.70
C GLU A 186 -14.00 -1.42 -2.34
N TYR A 187 -12.76 -1.57 -1.87
CA TYR A 187 -11.78 -2.52 -2.38
C TYR A 187 -11.12 -3.28 -1.24
N LEU A 188 -11.20 -4.61 -1.28
CA LEU A 188 -10.47 -5.51 -0.41
C LEU A 188 -9.71 -6.55 -1.23
N GLU A 189 -8.41 -6.59 -1.03
CA GLU A 189 -7.54 -7.62 -1.57
C GLU A 189 -6.71 -8.24 -0.45
N CYS A 190 -6.65 -9.57 -0.43
CA CYS A 190 -5.88 -10.30 0.55
C CYS A 190 -5.24 -11.53 -0.09
N VAL A 191 -4.00 -11.82 0.30
CA VAL A 191 -3.19 -12.93 -0.20
C VAL A 191 -2.93 -13.91 0.93
N GLU A 192 -3.15 -15.21 0.69
CA GLU A 192 -3.05 -16.30 1.69
C GLU A 192 -3.91 -16.14 2.97
N TYR A 193 -4.71 -15.08 3.07
CA TYR A 193 -5.60 -14.81 4.19
C TYR A 193 -6.64 -15.92 4.36
N ASN A 194 -6.83 -16.44 5.58
CA ASN A 194 -7.75 -17.55 5.82
C ASN A 194 -8.65 -17.37 7.06
N HIS A 195 -9.23 -16.19 7.23
CA HIS A 195 -10.28 -15.92 8.23
C HIS A 195 -11.58 -15.44 7.60
N SER A 196 -12.67 -15.52 8.36
CA SER A 196 -13.97 -15.00 7.94
C SER A 196 -13.90 -13.49 7.66
N LEU A 197 -14.40 -13.08 6.49
CA LEU A 197 -14.57 -11.68 6.11
C LEU A 197 -16.03 -11.20 6.28
N ALA A 198 -16.95 -12.10 6.63
CA ALA A 198 -18.35 -11.75 6.84
C ALA A 198 -18.56 -10.97 8.16
N PRO A 199 -19.48 -9.98 8.19
CA PRO A 199 -20.28 -9.50 7.07
C PRO A 199 -19.51 -8.55 6.14
N LEU A 200 -19.75 -8.66 4.83
CA LEU A 200 -19.20 -7.73 3.84
C LEU A 200 -19.93 -6.38 3.87
N PRO A 201 -19.22 -5.24 3.74
CA PRO A 201 -19.86 -3.93 3.73
C PRO A 201 -20.65 -3.71 2.42
N LEU A 202 -21.78 -3.01 2.52
CA LEU A 202 -22.68 -2.76 1.39
C LEU A 202 -22.10 -1.88 0.28
N THR A 203 -20.91 -1.31 0.50
CA THR A 203 -20.16 -0.48 -0.45
C THR A 203 -19.08 -1.26 -1.20
N LEU A 204 -18.80 -2.50 -0.81
CA LEU A 204 -17.69 -3.28 -1.38
C LEU A 204 -17.94 -3.54 -2.86
N GLN A 205 -16.99 -3.15 -3.71
CA GLN A 205 -17.06 -3.29 -5.17
C GLN A 205 -16.12 -4.39 -5.66
N HIS A 206 -14.95 -4.53 -5.03
CA HIS A 206 -13.95 -5.54 -5.40
C HIS A 206 -13.56 -6.35 -4.17
N LEU A 207 -13.70 -7.68 -4.26
CA LEU A 207 -13.23 -8.63 -3.27
C LEU A 207 -12.32 -9.66 -3.95
N LEU A 208 -11.02 -9.56 -3.71
CA LEU A 208 -10.00 -10.43 -4.29
C LEU A 208 -9.32 -11.23 -3.17
N ILE A 209 -9.52 -12.54 -3.17
CA ILE A 209 -8.98 -13.46 -2.18
C ILE A 209 -8.04 -14.42 -2.89
N TRP A 210 -6.75 -14.25 -2.67
CA TRP A 210 -5.68 -15.04 -3.27
C TRP A 210 -5.27 -16.18 -2.36
N ASN A 211 -6.19 -17.11 -2.12
CA ASN A 211 -5.96 -18.29 -1.28
C ASN A 211 -6.89 -19.45 -1.69
N ALA A 212 -6.33 -20.53 -2.23
CA ALA A 212 -7.09 -21.73 -2.61
C ALA A 212 -7.76 -22.44 -1.42
N ALA A 213 -7.19 -22.31 -0.22
CA ALA A 213 -7.72 -22.89 0.99
C ALA A 213 -8.85 -22.05 1.64
N TYR A 214 -9.18 -20.87 1.10
CA TYR A 214 -10.25 -20.03 1.65
C TYR A 214 -11.62 -20.69 1.45
N ASN A 215 -12.27 -21.05 2.56
CA ASN A 215 -13.59 -21.68 2.54
C ASN A 215 -14.47 -21.18 3.71
N HIS A 216 -14.49 -19.86 3.92
CA HIS A 216 -15.39 -19.23 4.88
C HIS A 216 -16.64 -18.71 4.20
N ASP A 217 -17.79 -18.81 4.87
CA ASP A 217 -19.03 -18.22 4.38
C ASP A 217 -18.90 -16.69 4.29
N LEU A 218 -19.06 -16.14 3.09
CA LEU A 218 -19.03 -14.68 2.86
C LEU A 218 -20.34 -14.00 3.27
N GLY A 219 -21.38 -14.78 3.60
CA GLY A 219 -22.72 -14.28 3.87
C GLY A 219 -23.36 -13.68 2.62
N ALA A 220 -24.25 -12.71 2.83
CA ALA A 220 -24.92 -12.02 1.73
C ALA A 220 -23.92 -11.14 0.97
N LEU A 221 -23.75 -11.40 -0.33
CA LEU A 221 -22.94 -10.54 -1.18
C LEU A 221 -23.57 -9.15 -1.29
N PRO A 222 -22.77 -8.06 -1.20
CA PRO A 222 -23.31 -6.72 -1.25
C PRO A 222 -23.78 -6.35 -2.67
N PRO A 223 -24.83 -5.53 -2.82
CA PRO A 223 -25.38 -5.15 -4.12
C PRO A 223 -24.45 -4.29 -4.97
N SER A 224 -23.41 -3.71 -4.37
CA SER A 224 -22.35 -2.96 -5.05
C SER A 224 -21.25 -3.83 -5.64
N LEU A 225 -21.19 -5.12 -5.31
CA LEU A 225 -20.07 -5.98 -5.69
C LEU A 225 -20.01 -6.11 -7.22
N VAL A 226 -18.89 -5.70 -7.80
CA VAL A 226 -18.61 -5.73 -9.23
C VAL A 226 -17.76 -6.93 -9.59
N GLU A 227 -16.81 -7.28 -8.73
CA GLU A 227 -15.84 -8.34 -8.96
C GLU A 227 -15.59 -9.14 -7.69
N LEU A 228 -15.69 -10.46 -7.83
CA LEU A 228 -15.34 -11.43 -6.79
C LEU A 228 -14.31 -12.41 -7.35
N ARG A 229 -13.14 -12.47 -6.73
CA ARG A 229 -12.15 -13.51 -7.03
C ARG A 229 -11.84 -14.29 -5.77
N ILE A 230 -11.96 -15.60 -5.86
CA ILE A 230 -11.46 -16.55 -4.87
C ILE A 230 -10.54 -17.48 -5.65
N HIS A 231 -9.25 -17.47 -5.30
CA HIS A 231 -8.23 -18.21 -6.05
C HIS A 231 -8.63 -19.69 -6.14
N PRO A 232 -8.66 -20.27 -7.35
CA PRO A 232 -9.00 -21.67 -7.51
C PRO A 232 -7.83 -22.54 -7.05
N ALA A 233 -8.10 -23.69 -6.42
CA ALA A 233 -7.05 -24.70 -6.25
C ALA A 233 -6.51 -25.17 -7.61
N GLU A 234 -5.20 -25.37 -7.69
CA GLU A 234 -4.61 -26.04 -8.84
C GLU A 234 -4.99 -27.53 -8.88
N PRO A 235 -4.94 -28.18 -10.07
CA PRO A 235 -5.21 -29.60 -10.19
C PRO A 235 -4.32 -30.45 -9.27
N GLY A 236 -4.89 -31.01 -8.21
CA GLY A 236 -4.20 -31.83 -7.21
C GLY A 236 -4.04 -31.16 -5.84
N GLU A 237 -4.37 -29.88 -5.72
CA GLU A 237 -4.45 -29.18 -4.43
C GLU A 237 -5.78 -29.43 -3.72
N GLN A 238 -5.75 -29.43 -2.40
CA GLN A 238 -6.96 -29.47 -1.58
C GLN A 238 -7.37 -28.04 -1.24
N GLY A 239 -8.54 -27.61 -1.71
CA GLY A 239 -9.04 -26.28 -1.42
C GLY A 239 -10.08 -25.85 -2.44
N ALA A 240 -11.35 -25.98 -2.11
CA ALA A 240 -12.41 -25.45 -2.97
C ALA A 240 -13.36 -24.65 -2.09
N TYR A 241 -13.74 -23.48 -2.59
CA TYR A 241 -14.81 -22.72 -1.97
C TYR A 241 -16.12 -23.51 -2.13
N THR A 242 -16.79 -23.82 -1.02
CA THR A 242 -17.98 -24.70 -1.00
C THR A 242 -19.26 -23.97 -0.63
N HIS A 243 -19.16 -22.75 -0.12
CA HIS A 243 -20.32 -21.97 0.29
C HIS A 243 -21.06 -21.40 -0.92
N ARG A 244 -22.39 -21.32 -0.82
CA ARG A 244 -23.22 -20.83 -1.92
C ARG A 244 -23.17 -19.30 -1.97
N LEU A 245 -22.72 -18.74 -3.09
CA LEU A 245 -22.62 -17.30 -3.31
C LEU A 245 -24.01 -16.74 -3.62
N GLN A 246 -24.65 -16.12 -2.63
CA GLN A 246 -25.98 -15.53 -2.78
C GLN A 246 -26.17 -14.28 -1.90
N PRO A 247 -27.06 -13.35 -2.30
CA PRO A 247 -27.69 -13.27 -3.62
C PRO A 247 -26.72 -12.79 -4.70
N ILE A 248 -26.93 -13.21 -5.95
CA ILE A 248 -26.19 -12.66 -7.10
C ILE A 248 -26.90 -11.40 -7.58
N HIS A 249 -26.20 -10.27 -7.50
CA HIS A 249 -26.73 -8.97 -7.89
C HIS A 249 -26.32 -8.57 -9.31
N PRO A 250 -27.12 -7.77 -10.05
CA PRO A 250 -26.78 -7.36 -11.42
C PRO A 250 -25.49 -6.54 -11.58
N ALA A 251 -24.97 -5.98 -10.48
CA ALA A 251 -23.71 -5.25 -10.48
C ALA A 251 -22.50 -6.17 -10.65
N LEU A 252 -22.63 -7.46 -10.29
CA LEU A 252 -21.54 -8.44 -10.35
C LEU A 252 -21.26 -8.80 -11.80
N LYS A 253 -20.13 -8.32 -12.30
CA LYS A 253 -19.71 -8.47 -13.70
C LYS A 253 -18.72 -9.60 -13.88
N ALA A 254 -17.83 -9.79 -12.91
CA ALA A 254 -16.75 -10.76 -12.99
C ALA A 254 -16.73 -11.65 -11.74
N VAL A 255 -16.65 -12.97 -11.96
CA VAL A 255 -16.37 -13.94 -10.90
C VAL A 255 -15.25 -14.86 -11.34
N ALA A 256 -14.24 -15.02 -10.49
CA ALA A 256 -13.21 -16.04 -10.62
C ALA A 256 -13.29 -16.96 -9.41
N ILE A 257 -13.56 -18.25 -9.66
CA ILE A 257 -13.69 -19.29 -8.64
C ILE A 257 -13.31 -20.64 -9.25
N SER A 258 -13.07 -21.66 -8.42
CA SER A 258 -12.73 -23.00 -8.89
C SER A 258 -13.77 -23.58 -9.87
N ARG A 259 -13.28 -24.35 -10.86
CA ARG A 259 -14.11 -24.96 -11.91
C ARG A 259 -15.04 -26.07 -11.40
N ASP A 260 -14.75 -26.62 -10.23
CA ASP A 260 -15.57 -27.62 -9.56
C ASP A 260 -16.54 -27.01 -8.54
N TYR A 261 -16.68 -25.68 -8.54
CA TYR A 261 -17.64 -24.99 -7.68
C TYR A 261 -19.07 -25.50 -7.90
N ALA A 262 -19.68 -26.03 -6.84
CA ALA A 262 -20.94 -26.77 -6.94
C ALA A 262 -22.15 -25.94 -7.43
N TYR A 263 -22.06 -24.62 -7.38
CA TYR A 263 -23.14 -23.70 -7.74
C TYR A 263 -22.77 -22.80 -8.93
N LEU A 264 -21.90 -23.26 -9.83
CA LEU A 264 -21.54 -22.50 -11.05
C LEU A 264 -22.77 -22.06 -11.86
N ASP A 265 -23.84 -22.86 -11.87
CA ASP A 265 -25.08 -22.53 -12.57
C ASP A 265 -25.77 -21.25 -12.03
N ASP A 266 -25.58 -20.91 -10.74
CA ASP A 266 -26.12 -19.67 -10.15
C ASP A 266 -25.41 -18.42 -10.72
N LEU A 267 -24.21 -18.59 -11.28
CA LEU A 267 -23.38 -17.52 -11.87
C LEU A 267 -23.64 -17.33 -13.37
N ALA A 268 -24.65 -18.01 -13.92
CA ALA A 268 -25.02 -17.88 -15.33
C ALA A 268 -25.31 -16.42 -15.70
N GLY A 269 -24.54 -15.86 -16.64
CA GLY A 269 -24.65 -14.48 -17.10
C GLY A 269 -23.62 -13.51 -16.50
N VAL A 270 -22.78 -13.98 -15.58
CA VAL A 270 -21.59 -13.26 -15.10
C VAL A 270 -20.37 -13.70 -15.90
N GLU A 271 -19.45 -12.78 -16.18
CA GLU A 271 -18.19 -13.13 -16.86
C GLU A 271 -17.33 -13.99 -15.93
N LEU A 272 -17.08 -15.24 -16.34
CA LEU A 272 -16.18 -16.13 -15.62
C LEU A 272 -14.76 -15.91 -16.13
N ALA A 273 -13.93 -15.24 -15.33
CA ALA A 273 -12.52 -15.07 -15.67
C ALA A 273 -11.84 -16.46 -15.63
N HIS A 274 -11.18 -16.87 -16.71
CA HIS A 274 -10.49 -18.15 -16.80
C HIS A 274 -8.97 -17.95 -16.80
N ASN A 275 -8.30 -18.41 -15.73
CA ASN A 275 -6.89 -18.84 -15.57
C ASN A 275 -5.81 -18.21 -16.47
N GLY A 276 -5.94 -16.93 -16.86
CA GLY A 276 -5.11 -16.35 -17.91
C GLY A 276 -3.96 -15.48 -17.44
N MET A 277 -4.06 -14.84 -16.27
CA MET A 277 -3.02 -14.01 -15.65
C MET A 277 -3.36 -13.91 -14.16
N TRP A 278 -2.83 -14.86 -13.39
CA TRP A 278 -2.80 -14.76 -11.94
C TRP A 278 -1.37 -14.29 -11.61
N ARG A 279 -1.24 -12.97 -11.40
CA ARG A 279 -0.01 -12.15 -11.44
C ARG A 279 0.59 -11.97 -12.85
#